data_AF-E5A2R6-F1
#
_entry.id   AF-E5A2R6-F1
#
_cell.length_a   1.000
_cell.length_b   1.000
_cell.length_c   1.000
_cell.angle_alpha   90.00
_cell.angle_beta   90.00
_cell.angle_gamma   90.00
#
_symmetry.space_group_name_H-M   'P 1'
#
loop_
_entity.id
_entity.type
_entity.pdbx_description
1 polymer ?
#
loop_
_entity_poly.entity_id
_entity_poly.type
_entity_poly.pdbx_seq_one_letter_code
_entity_poly.pdbx_strand_id
1 'polypeptide(L)'
;MTLYYSLVFLLLVTEMLIFCALIVPLPFTWRRKLFTFISESPIIAKLQYGMKITFIFILILFVDSVNRVYRVQIELSGSDEPGARGSNAALGGIERMEVQARKFYSQRNMYLCGFTLFLSLILNRTYVMILDTLRLEEELKAYKGDTNAKKGTSLKDVGGAGEVGKLKNELAAKDRDMEILKKQVDNLQKEYNRMGDEVSGSAAVPRKGQ
;
A
#
# COMPACT_ATOMS: atom_id res chain seq x y z
N MET A 1 9.52 16.94 -23.83
CA MET A 1 9.62 16.89 -22.35
C MET A 1 10.51 15.72 -21.99
N THR A 2 11.31 15.81 -20.94
CA THR A 2 12.10 14.66 -20.48
C THR A 2 11.17 13.52 -20.04
N LEU A 3 11.55 12.27 -20.32
CA LEU A 3 10.69 11.07 -20.11
C LEU A 3 10.07 11.00 -18.71
N TYR A 4 10.82 11.37 -17.68
CA TYR A 4 10.36 11.33 -16.29
C TYR A 4 9.19 12.30 -16.02
N TYR A 5 9.18 13.51 -16.59
CA TYR A 5 8.03 14.43 -16.42
C TYR A 5 6.79 13.97 -17.18
N SER A 6 6.95 13.23 -18.29
CA SER A 6 5.83 12.61 -18.99
C SER A 6 5.20 11.49 -18.15
N LEU A 7 6.01 10.72 -17.42
CA LEU A 7 5.52 9.71 -16.48
C LEU A 7 4.75 10.35 -15.32
N VAL A 8 5.29 11.42 -14.72
CA VAL A 8 4.58 12.16 -13.65
C VAL A 8 3.27 12.74 -14.16
N PHE A 9 3.24 13.26 -15.39
CA PHE A 9 2.01 13.76 -15.99
C PHE A 9 0.95 12.66 -16.15
N LEU A 10 1.33 11.49 -16.66
CA LEU A 10 0.40 10.35 -16.79
C LEU A 10 -0.12 9.91 -15.43
N LEU A 11 0.75 9.93 -14.42
CA LEU A 11 0.40 9.60 -13.05
C LEU A 11 -0.62 10.60 -12.49
N LEU A 12 -0.40 11.90 -12.68
CA LEU A 12 -1.32 12.96 -12.28
C LEU A 12 -2.70 12.80 -12.93
N VAL A 13 -2.74 12.54 -14.24
CA VAL A 13 -4.01 12.31 -14.95
C VAL A 13 -4.73 11.08 -14.39
N THR A 14 -4.00 10.01 -14.12
CA THR A 14 -4.55 8.78 -13.51
C THR A 14 -5.10 9.06 -12.12
N GLU A 15 -4.36 9.77 -11.27
CA GLU A 15 -4.81 10.17 -9.94
C GLU A 15 -6.02 11.09 -9.99
N MET A 16 -6.10 12.01 -10.96
CA MET A 16 -7.27 12.87 -11.14
C MET A 16 -8.50 12.06 -11.50
N LEU A 17 -8.37 11.10 -12.43
CA LEU A 17 -9.48 10.23 -12.80
C LEU A 17 -9.97 9.39 -11.63
N ILE A 18 -9.04 8.80 -10.86
CA ILE A 18 -9.38 8.02 -9.66
C ILE A 18 -10.04 8.92 -8.62
N PHE A 19 -9.49 10.10 -8.35
CA PHE A 19 -10.05 11.05 -7.39
C PHE A 19 -11.46 11.50 -7.79
N CYS A 20 -11.67 11.85 -9.06
CA CYS A 20 -12.98 12.18 -9.61
C CYS A 20 -13.96 11.01 -9.48
N ALA A 21 -13.53 9.77 -9.74
CA ALA A 21 -14.37 8.59 -9.55
C ALA A 21 -14.74 8.36 -8.06
N LEU A 22 -13.79 8.66 -7.15
CA LEU A 22 -13.94 8.45 -5.71
C LEU A 22 -14.83 9.51 -5.04
N ILE A 23 -14.76 10.77 -5.51
CA ILE A 23 -15.54 11.89 -4.95
C ILE A 23 -17.00 11.87 -5.40
N VAL A 24 -17.31 11.20 -6.52
CA VAL A 24 -18.69 11.06 -6.97
C VAL A 24 -19.53 10.44 -5.83
N PRO A 25 -20.64 11.11 -5.44
CA PRO A 25 -21.52 10.60 -4.39
C PRO A 25 -22.28 9.38 -4.93
N LEU A 26 -21.64 8.21 -4.84
CA LEU A 26 -22.28 6.95 -5.19
C LEU A 26 -23.27 6.54 -4.09
N PRO A 27 -24.45 6.04 -4.45
CA PRO A 27 -25.43 5.54 -3.48
C PRO A 27 -24.82 4.39 -2.67
N PHE A 28 -25.18 4.34 -1.38
CA PHE A 28 -24.57 3.46 -0.36
C PHE A 28 -24.46 1.98 -0.79
N THR A 29 -25.46 1.46 -1.51
CA THR A 29 -25.48 0.06 -1.98
C THR A 29 -24.41 -0.22 -3.03
N TRP A 30 -24.12 0.76 -3.89
CA TRP A 30 -23.10 0.65 -4.94
C TRP A 30 -21.71 0.88 -4.37
N ARG A 31 -21.56 1.86 -3.45
CA ARG A 31 -20.31 2.02 -2.68
C ARG A 31 -19.97 0.72 -1.97
N ARG A 32 -20.91 0.13 -1.24
CA ARG A 32 -20.68 -1.14 -0.56
C ARG A 32 -20.27 -2.25 -1.52
N LYS A 33 -21.00 -2.50 -2.61
CA LYS A 33 -20.60 -3.55 -3.58
C LYS A 33 -19.22 -3.31 -4.19
N LEU A 34 -18.93 -2.07 -4.62
CA LEU A 34 -17.66 -1.72 -5.24
C LEU A 34 -16.52 -1.86 -4.23
N PHE A 35 -16.71 -1.38 -3.00
CA PHE A 35 -15.71 -1.44 -1.93
C PHE A 35 -15.55 -2.82 -1.31
N THR A 36 -16.61 -3.63 -1.15
CA THR A 36 -16.48 -5.03 -0.72
C THR A 36 -15.70 -5.83 -1.76
N PHE A 37 -15.99 -5.66 -3.05
CA PHE A 37 -15.23 -6.30 -4.13
C PHE A 37 -13.75 -5.84 -4.18
N ILE A 38 -13.52 -4.56 -3.95
CA ILE A 38 -12.19 -3.94 -3.86
C ILE A 38 -11.44 -4.43 -2.61
N SER A 39 -12.09 -4.48 -1.44
CA SER A 39 -11.46 -4.82 -0.15
C SER A 39 -11.30 -6.31 0.11
N GLU A 40 -12.15 -7.17 -0.45
CA GLU A 40 -12.01 -8.63 -0.39
C GLU A 40 -10.89 -9.12 -1.34
N SER A 41 -10.49 -8.26 -2.29
CA SER A 41 -9.37 -8.56 -3.17
C SER A 41 -8.02 -8.28 -2.51
N PRO A 42 -7.08 -9.25 -2.44
CA PRO A 42 -5.71 -9.02 -1.95
C PRO A 42 -4.93 -7.98 -2.78
N ILE A 43 -5.52 -7.53 -3.90
CA ILE A 43 -5.04 -6.46 -4.75
C ILE A 43 -5.04 -5.12 -4.00
N ILE A 44 -5.94 -4.89 -3.03
CA ILE A 44 -6.03 -3.60 -2.33
C ILE A 44 -4.89 -3.34 -1.36
N ALA A 45 -4.46 -4.38 -0.62
CA ALA A 45 -3.28 -4.26 0.23
C ALA A 45 -2.05 -3.91 -0.62
N LYS A 46 -1.88 -4.60 -1.75
CA LYS A 46 -0.81 -4.31 -2.73
C LYS A 46 -0.94 -2.92 -3.34
N LEU A 47 -2.16 -2.44 -3.59
CA LEU A 47 -2.42 -1.08 -4.07
C LEU A 47 -2.05 -0.02 -3.03
N GLN A 48 -2.31 -0.25 -1.74
CA GLN A 48 -1.86 0.68 -0.69
C GLN A 48 -0.34 0.77 -0.60
N TYR A 49 0.36 -0.37 -0.72
CA TYR A 49 1.82 -0.37 -0.81
C TYR A 49 2.30 0.33 -2.09
N GLY A 50 1.68 0.05 -3.23
CA GLY A 50 1.96 0.70 -4.51
C GLY A 50 1.80 2.22 -4.44
N MET A 51 0.68 2.70 -3.90
CA MET A 51 0.41 4.13 -3.68
C MET A 51 1.45 4.80 -2.80
N LYS A 52 1.91 4.14 -1.72
CA LYS A 52 2.99 4.66 -0.86
C LYS A 52 4.33 4.71 -1.59
N ILE A 53 4.67 3.68 -2.37
CA ILE A 53 5.90 3.64 -3.18
C ILE A 53 5.88 4.76 -4.22
N THR A 54 4.77 4.91 -4.92
CA THR A 54 4.54 5.99 -5.89
C THR A 54 4.67 7.37 -5.24
N PHE A 55 4.11 7.56 -4.04
CA PHE A 55 4.23 8.82 -3.30
C PHE A 55 5.69 9.18 -3.02
N ILE A 56 6.50 8.23 -2.52
CA ILE A 56 7.93 8.46 -2.26
C ILE A 56 8.66 8.81 -3.55
N PHE A 57 8.35 8.13 -4.65
CA PHE A 57 8.96 8.40 -5.95
C PHE A 57 8.66 9.82 -6.45
N ILE A 58 7.39 10.25 -6.39
CA ILE A 58 7.01 11.61 -6.77
C ILE A 58 7.65 12.64 -5.82
N LEU A 59 7.81 12.32 -4.53
CA LEU A 59 8.44 13.19 -3.55
C LEU A 59 9.91 13.46 -3.90
N ILE A 60 10.65 12.42 -4.29
CA ILE A 60 12.03 12.56 -4.77
C ILE A 60 12.08 13.43 -6.02
N LEU A 61 11.21 13.17 -7.01
CA LEU A 61 11.14 13.97 -8.24
C LEU A 61 10.75 15.44 -8.00
N PHE A 62 9.91 15.69 -7.00
CA PHE A 62 9.59 17.03 -6.57
C PHE A 62 10.81 17.71 -5.98
N VAL A 63 11.51 17.10 -5.02
CA VAL A 63 12.73 17.68 -4.44
C VAL A 63 13.78 17.95 -5.51
N ASP A 64 14.01 17.01 -6.44
CA ASP A 64 14.89 17.22 -7.60
C ASP A 64 14.46 18.44 -8.43
N SER A 65 13.16 18.56 -8.71
CA SER A 65 12.62 19.65 -9.50
C SER A 65 12.71 21.01 -8.76
N VAL A 66 12.58 21.04 -7.42
CA VAL A 66 12.83 22.24 -6.59
C VAL A 66 14.29 22.64 -6.73
N ASN A 67 15.20 21.69 -6.50
CA ASN A 67 16.65 21.93 -6.57
C ASN A 67 17.06 22.46 -7.95
N ARG A 68 16.44 21.94 -9.01
CA ARG A 68 16.65 22.43 -10.38
C ARG A 68 16.13 23.85 -10.58
N VAL A 69 14.93 24.16 -10.13
CA VAL A 69 14.37 25.53 -10.21
C VAL A 69 15.25 26.51 -9.44
N TYR A 70 15.68 26.15 -8.23
CA TYR A 70 16.54 26.97 -7.39
C TYR A 70 17.90 27.23 -8.06
N ARG A 71 18.53 26.19 -8.61
CA ARG A 71 19.79 26.32 -9.38
C ARG A 71 19.64 27.25 -10.58
N VAL A 72 18.59 27.06 -11.39
CA VAL A 72 18.31 27.91 -12.55
C VAL A 72 18.07 29.36 -12.13
N GLN A 73 17.42 29.61 -10.99
CA GLN A 73 17.24 30.97 -10.47
C GLN A 73 18.57 31.61 -10.04
N ILE A 74 19.45 30.87 -9.37
CA ILE A 74 20.78 31.38 -8.98
C ILE A 74 21.63 31.69 -10.22
N GLU A 75 21.62 30.81 -11.23
CA GLU A 75 22.34 31.02 -12.49
C GLU A 75 21.87 32.29 -13.23
N LEU A 76 20.57 32.63 -13.15
CA LEU A 76 20.05 33.90 -13.65
C LEU A 76 20.56 35.09 -12.83
N SER A 77 20.42 35.04 -11.51
CA SER A 77 20.73 36.17 -10.62
C SER A 77 22.23 36.51 -10.62
N GLY A 78 23.11 35.51 -10.78
CA GLY A 78 24.55 35.73 -10.95
C GLY A 78 24.96 36.25 -12.33
N SER A 79 24.07 36.15 -13.34
CA SER A 79 24.28 36.68 -14.70
C SER A 79 23.78 38.11 -14.88
N ASP A 80 23.18 38.69 -13.83
CA ASP A 80 22.67 40.07 -13.77
C ASP A 80 23.62 41.04 -13.04
N GLU A 81 24.82 40.60 -12.63
CA GLU A 81 25.84 41.54 -12.15
C GLU A 81 26.28 42.50 -13.28
N PRO A 82 26.16 43.83 -13.11
CA PRO A 82 26.44 44.80 -14.17
C PRO A 82 27.92 44.97 -14.56
N GLY A 83 28.84 44.24 -13.93
CA GLY A 83 30.27 44.57 -13.96
C GLY A 83 31.17 43.80 -14.94
N ALA A 84 30.72 42.72 -15.57
CA ALA A 84 31.65 41.74 -16.17
C ALA A 84 31.41 41.40 -17.65
N ARG A 85 30.80 42.29 -18.47
CA ARG A 85 30.59 42.02 -19.90
C ARG A 85 30.93 43.21 -20.79
N GLY A 86 32.22 43.50 -20.92
CA GLY A 86 32.77 44.15 -22.11
C GLY A 86 32.72 43.16 -23.29
N SER A 87 32.21 43.63 -24.43
CA SER A 87 32.10 42.90 -25.71
C SER A 87 31.04 41.79 -25.76
N ASN A 88 29.83 42.12 -26.24
CA ASN A 88 28.88 41.30 -27.04
C ASN A 88 27.40 41.57 -26.72
N ALA A 89 27.00 42.85 -26.70
CA ALA A 89 25.62 43.28 -26.43
C ALA A 89 24.59 42.74 -27.45
N ALA A 90 25.00 42.32 -28.65
CA ALA A 90 24.12 41.71 -29.65
C ALA A 90 23.77 40.22 -29.37
N LEU A 91 24.59 39.51 -28.60
CA LEU A 91 24.38 38.10 -28.23
C LEU A 91 23.59 37.96 -26.91
N GLY A 92 23.59 39.00 -26.08
CA GLY A 92 22.90 39.04 -24.79
C GLY A 92 21.38 38.85 -24.89
N GLY A 93 20.73 39.25 -26.00
CA GLY A 93 19.30 39.03 -26.20
C GLY A 93 18.92 37.55 -26.35
N ILE A 94 19.75 36.76 -27.04
CA ILE A 94 19.53 35.32 -27.26
C ILE A 94 19.80 34.56 -25.96
N GLU A 95 20.89 34.86 -25.25
CA GLU A 95 21.18 34.25 -23.95
C GLU A 95 20.07 34.52 -22.92
N ARG A 96 19.56 35.77 -22.84
CA ARG A 96 18.45 36.12 -21.93
C ARG A 96 17.16 35.39 -22.30
N MET A 97 16.89 35.16 -23.59
CA MET A 97 15.70 34.47 -24.07
C MET A 97 15.76 32.95 -23.84
N GLU A 98 16.92 32.32 -24.07
CA GLU A 98 17.16 30.90 -23.77
C GLU A 98 17.08 30.62 -22.26
N VAL A 99 17.64 31.51 -21.46
CA VAL A 99 17.66 31.42 -20.01
C VAL A 99 16.27 31.61 -19.41
N GLN A 100 15.47 32.54 -19.95
CA GLN A 100 14.04 32.67 -19.60
C GLN A 100 13.24 31.42 -19.97
N ALA A 101 13.46 30.84 -21.16
CA ALA A 101 12.79 29.60 -21.57
C ALA A 101 13.10 28.43 -20.61
N ARG A 102 14.35 28.31 -20.14
CA ARG A 102 14.75 27.31 -19.13
C ARG A 102 14.05 27.52 -17.79
N LYS A 103 13.85 28.78 -17.36
CA LYS A 103 13.11 29.14 -16.14
C LYS A 103 11.64 28.73 -16.23
N PHE A 104 10.95 29.06 -17.33
CA PHE A 104 9.55 28.63 -17.52
C PHE A 104 9.41 27.11 -17.55
N TYR A 105 10.37 26.42 -18.18
CA TYR A 105 10.36 24.97 -18.25
C TYR A 105 10.54 24.32 -16.87
N SER A 106 11.51 24.78 -16.06
CA SER A 106 11.74 24.24 -14.73
C SER A 106 10.58 24.56 -13.78
N GLN A 107 10.02 25.77 -13.84
CA GLN A 107 8.85 26.15 -13.04
C GLN A 107 7.62 25.31 -13.35
N ARG A 108 7.25 25.12 -14.62
CA ARG A 108 6.09 24.29 -14.99
C ARG A 108 6.25 22.86 -14.49
N ASN A 109 7.44 22.28 -14.66
CA ASN A 109 7.67 20.90 -14.23
C ASN A 109 7.68 20.78 -12.70
N MET A 110 8.13 21.83 -12.00
CA MET A 110 8.01 21.91 -10.55
C MET A 110 6.56 21.90 -10.10
N TYR A 111 5.71 22.74 -10.70
CA TYR A 111 4.28 22.76 -10.41
C TYR A 111 3.61 21.43 -10.72
N LEU A 112 3.97 20.80 -11.85
CA LEU A 112 3.45 19.48 -12.24
C LEU A 112 3.75 18.43 -11.16
N CYS A 113 5.01 18.33 -10.70
CA CYS A 113 5.37 17.42 -9.61
C CYS A 113 4.65 17.78 -8.29
N GLY A 114 4.50 19.07 -7.98
CA GLY A 114 3.83 19.54 -6.77
C GLY A 114 2.33 19.23 -6.74
N PHE A 115 1.63 19.44 -7.85
CA PHE A 115 0.21 19.08 -7.98
C PHE A 115 0.00 17.58 -7.88
N THR A 116 0.91 16.78 -8.45
CA THR A 116 0.84 15.32 -8.35
C THR A 116 0.94 14.90 -6.88
N LEU A 117 1.96 15.38 -6.14
CA LEU A 117 2.09 15.08 -4.71
C LEU A 117 0.86 15.46 -3.89
N PHE A 118 0.34 16.66 -4.14
CA PHE A 118 -0.82 17.16 -3.42
C PHE A 118 -2.04 16.27 -3.67
N LEU A 119 -2.26 15.89 -4.92
CA LEU A 119 -3.34 15.01 -5.31
C LEU A 119 -3.16 13.59 -4.73
N SER A 120 -1.96 13.02 -4.76
CA SER A 120 -1.65 11.73 -4.12
C SER A 120 -2.01 11.74 -2.62
N LEU A 121 -1.70 12.83 -1.91
CA LEU A 121 -1.98 12.98 -0.48
C LEU A 121 -3.49 13.04 -0.22
N ILE A 122 -4.22 13.85 -1.00
CA ILE A 122 -5.67 13.93 -0.90
C ILE A 122 -6.29 12.56 -1.20
N LEU A 123 -5.86 11.88 -2.26
CA LEU A 123 -6.40 10.58 -2.65
C LEU A 123 -6.24 9.56 -1.52
N ASN A 124 -5.06 9.51 -0.88
CA ASN A 124 -4.83 8.66 0.28
C ASN A 124 -5.79 9.01 1.44
N ARG A 125 -5.90 10.30 1.78
CA ARG A 125 -6.78 10.78 2.86
C ARG A 125 -8.25 10.44 2.59
N THR A 126 -8.73 10.70 1.37
CA THR A 126 -10.11 10.43 0.97
C THR A 126 -10.39 8.93 0.95
N TYR A 127 -9.44 8.10 0.49
CA TYR A 127 -9.57 6.64 0.53
C TYR A 127 -9.77 6.12 1.96
N VAL A 128 -8.93 6.54 2.90
CA VAL A 128 -9.04 6.11 4.32
C VAL A 128 -10.35 6.62 4.92
N MET A 129 -10.69 7.89 4.68
CA MET A 129 -11.94 8.48 5.18
C MET A 129 -13.18 7.72 4.69
N ILE A 130 -13.20 7.29 3.43
CA ILE A 130 -14.31 6.49 2.88
C ILE A 130 -14.38 5.12 3.53
N LEU A 131 -13.25 4.44 3.76
CA LEU A 131 -13.23 3.16 4.48
C LEU A 131 -13.78 3.32 5.89
N ASP A 132 -13.36 4.35 6.61
CA ASP A 132 -13.83 4.61 7.97
C ASP A 132 -15.33 4.91 7.99
N THR A 133 -15.83 5.70 7.02
CA THR A 133 -17.26 5.95 6.85
C THR A 133 -18.05 4.66 6.62
N LEU A 134 -17.56 3.77 5.75
CA LEU A 134 -18.21 2.48 5.47
C LEU A 134 -18.24 1.57 6.70
N ARG A 135 -17.13 1.46 7.45
CA ARG A 135 -17.08 0.69 8.70
C ARG A 135 -18.06 1.23 9.72
N LEU A 136 -18.09 2.55 9.89
CA LEU A 136 -18.95 3.21 10.86
C LEU A 136 -20.44 3.01 10.51
N GLU A 137 -20.80 3.09 9.22
CA GLU A 137 -22.16 2.81 8.75
C GLU A 137 -22.58 1.35 8.98
N GLU A 138 -21.67 0.38 8.86
CA GLU A 138 -21.96 -1.02 9.16
C GLU A 138 -22.10 -1.29 10.66
N GLU A 139 -21.25 -0.71 11.50
CA GLU A 139 -21.41 -0.77 12.95
C GLU A 139 -22.74 -0.16 13.38
N LEU A 140 -23.13 0.98 12.80
CA LEU A 140 -24.42 1.63 13.08
C LEU A 140 -25.60 0.71 12.71
N LYS A 141 -25.54 0.01 11.58
CA LYS A 141 -26.57 -0.97 11.19
C LYS A 141 -26.63 -2.19 12.11
N ALA A 142 -25.49 -2.68 12.56
CA ALA A 142 -25.42 -3.77 13.52
C ALA A 142 -26.03 -3.36 14.88
N TYR A 143 -25.73 -2.14 15.34
CA TYR A 143 -26.28 -1.59 16.59
C TYR A 143 -27.78 -1.28 16.50
N LYS A 144 -28.30 -0.85 15.33
CA LYS A 144 -29.73 -0.56 15.12
C LYS A 144 -30.62 -1.81 14.96
N GLY A 145 -30.08 -3.02 15.08
CA GLY A 145 -30.88 -4.23 15.29
C GLY A 145 -31.62 -4.76 14.06
N ASP A 146 -31.08 -4.59 12.86
CA ASP A 146 -31.63 -5.28 11.67
C ASP A 146 -31.32 -6.78 11.77
N THR A 147 -32.31 -7.55 12.23
CA THR A 147 -32.19 -8.96 12.65
C THR A 147 -31.98 -9.92 11.47
N ASN A 148 -31.89 -9.41 10.24
CA ASN A 148 -31.64 -10.18 9.02
C ASN A 148 -30.16 -10.36 8.66
N ALA A 149 -29.21 -9.79 9.41
CA ALA A 149 -27.78 -9.91 9.13
C ALA A 149 -27.12 -11.23 9.61
N LYS A 150 -27.85 -12.36 9.62
CA LYS A 150 -27.30 -13.67 10.03
C LYS A 150 -26.60 -14.47 8.92
N LYS A 151 -26.46 -13.97 7.70
CA LYS A 151 -25.69 -14.66 6.63
C LYS A 151 -25.01 -13.67 5.69
N GLY A 152 -23.84 -13.22 6.07
CA GLY A 152 -22.96 -12.46 5.20
C GLY A 152 -21.71 -12.12 5.96
N THR A 153 -20.63 -12.84 5.63
CA THR A 153 -19.26 -12.71 6.14
C THR A 153 -18.98 -11.33 6.71
N SER A 154 -18.91 -11.23 8.03
CA SER A 154 -18.77 -9.96 8.75
C SER A 154 -17.55 -9.20 8.25
N LEU A 155 -17.73 -7.93 7.88
CA LEU A 155 -16.68 -7.00 7.46
C LEU A 155 -15.72 -6.60 8.61
N LYS A 156 -15.66 -7.39 9.68
CA LYS A 156 -14.55 -7.37 10.63
C LYS A 156 -13.23 -7.69 9.96
N ASP A 157 -13.22 -8.34 8.79
CA ASP A 157 -12.01 -8.70 8.02
C ASP A 157 -11.37 -7.56 7.23
N VAL A 158 -12.06 -6.42 7.02
CA VAL A 158 -11.51 -5.37 6.16
C VAL A 158 -10.73 -4.36 6.98
N GLY A 159 -9.41 -4.59 7.01
CA GLY A 159 -8.36 -3.67 7.40
C GLY A 159 -7.71 -4.00 8.73
N GLY A 160 -6.46 -4.46 8.64
CA GLY A 160 -5.45 -4.49 9.72
C GLY A 160 -5.86 -5.23 10.99
N ALA A 161 -6.80 -4.69 11.76
CA ALA A 161 -7.32 -5.27 12.99
C ALA A 161 -8.13 -6.57 12.74
N GLY A 162 -8.76 -6.70 11.57
CA GLY A 162 -9.57 -7.84 11.16
C GLY A 162 -8.78 -9.10 10.82
N GLU A 163 -7.88 -8.98 9.85
CA GLU A 163 -6.93 -10.02 9.47
C GLU A 163 -6.11 -10.47 10.66
N VAL A 164 -5.67 -9.55 11.54
CA VAL A 164 -4.96 -9.93 12.77
C VAL A 164 -5.82 -10.76 13.70
N GLY A 165 -7.13 -10.48 13.80
CA GLY A 165 -8.07 -11.29 14.58
C GLY A 165 -8.29 -12.68 13.97
N LYS A 166 -8.44 -12.77 12.65
CA LYS A 166 -8.61 -14.04 11.93
C LYS A 166 -7.34 -14.89 11.96
N LEU A 167 -6.18 -14.28 11.72
CA LEU A 167 -4.87 -14.91 11.83
C LEU A 167 -4.58 -15.35 13.26
N LYS A 168 -4.95 -14.58 14.29
CA LYS A 168 -4.86 -15.03 15.69
C LYS A 168 -5.73 -16.25 15.97
N ASN A 169 -6.96 -16.27 15.45
CA ASN A 169 -7.86 -17.40 15.63
C ASN A 169 -7.36 -18.65 14.88
N GLU A 170 -6.81 -18.48 13.69
CA GLU A 170 -6.21 -19.56 12.89
C GLU A 170 -4.92 -20.09 13.53
N LEU A 171 -4.08 -19.21 14.06
CA LEU A 171 -2.88 -19.58 14.82
C LEU A 171 -3.25 -20.36 16.09
N ALA A 172 -4.24 -19.88 16.84
CA ALA A 172 -4.76 -20.58 18.02
C ALA A 172 -5.41 -21.94 17.67
N ALA A 173 -6.03 -22.07 16.49
CA ALA A 173 -6.53 -23.36 16.01
C ALA A 173 -5.37 -24.31 15.67
N LYS A 174 -4.35 -23.83 14.95
CA LYS A 174 -3.15 -24.62 14.60
C LYS A 174 -2.35 -25.05 15.83
N ASP A 175 -2.25 -24.20 16.84
CA ASP A 175 -1.58 -24.55 18.10
C ASP A 175 -2.32 -25.68 18.84
N ARG A 176 -3.66 -25.64 18.87
CA ARG A 176 -4.47 -26.74 19.42
C ARG A 176 -4.30 -28.03 18.63
N ASP A 177 -4.35 -27.96 17.31
CA ASP A 177 -4.16 -29.12 16.45
C ASP A 177 -2.77 -29.73 16.62
N MET A 178 -1.74 -28.89 16.79
CA MET A 178 -0.37 -29.34 17.05
C MET A 178 -0.24 -30.00 18.43
N GLU A 179 -0.94 -29.49 19.45
CA GLU A 179 -0.96 -30.12 20.77
C GLU A 179 -1.67 -31.48 20.74
N ILE A 180 -2.79 -31.59 20.02
CA ILE A 180 -3.50 -32.85 19.82
C ILE A 180 -2.61 -33.84 19.07
N LEU A 181 -1.93 -33.40 18.01
CA LEU A 181 -1.04 -34.25 17.23
C LEU A 181 0.14 -34.76 18.09
N LYS A 182 0.73 -33.91 18.93
CA LYS A 182 1.77 -34.33 19.90
C LYS A 182 1.26 -35.39 20.86
N LYS A 183 0.04 -35.23 21.41
CA LYS A 183 -0.59 -36.22 22.30
C LYS A 183 -0.86 -37.54 21.57
N GLN A 184 -1.30 -37.49 20.31
CA GLN A 184 -1.51 -38.69 19.49
C GLN A 184 -0.20 -39.41 19.20
N VAL A 185 0.88 -38.70 18.87
CA VAL A 185 2.21 -39.28 18.65
C VAL A 185 2.76 -39.90 19.93
N ASP A 186 2.62 -39.25 21.09
CA ASP A 186 3.09 -39.79 22.37
C ASP A 186 2.33 -41.06 22.79
N ASN A 187 1.01 -41.06 22.59
CA ASN A 187 0.19 -42.26 22.80
C ASN A 187 0.55 -43.39 21.82
N LEU A 188 0.79 -43.06 20.54
CA LEU A 188 1.21 -44.03 19.54
C LEU A 188 2.58 -44.63 19.88
N GLN A 189 3.52 -43.81 20.34
CA GLN A 189 4.85 -44.27 20.76
C GLN A 189 4.76 -45.19 21.97
N LYS A 190 3.90 -44.87 22.95
CA LYS A 190 3.65 -45.73 24.12
C LYS A 190 3.05 -47.07 23.71
N GLU A 191 2.06 -47.07 22.82
CA GLU A 191 1.47 -48.30 22.31
C GLU A 191 2.46 -49.11 21.48
N TYR A 192 3.29 -48.46 20.66
CA TYR A 192 4.36 -49.12 19.91
C TYR A 192 5.38 -49.79 20.83
N ASN A 193 5.83 -49.09 21.88
CA ASN A 193 6.74 -49.64 22.88
C ASN A 193 6.09 -50.80 23.65
N ARG A 194 4.82 -50.67 24.05
CA ARG A 194 4.05 -51.74 24.73
C ARG A 194 3.93 -52.99 23.86
N MET A 195 3.56 -52.82 22.59
CA MET A 195 3.49 -53.93 21.64
C MET A 195 4.88 -54.54 21.38
N GLY A 196 5.92 -53.72 21.32
CA GLY A 196 7.31 -54.18 21.22
C GLY A 196 7.74 -55.03 22.42
N ASP A 197 7.39 -54.62 23.63
CA ASP A 197 7.65 -55.35 24.86
C ASP A 197 6.83 -56.65 24.95
N GLU A 198 5.57 -56.64 24.51
CA GLU A 198 4.73 -57.85 24.43
C GLU A 198 5.29 -58.88 23.43
N VAL A 199 5.72 -58.44 22.26
CA VAL A 199 6.32 -59.31 21.23
C VAL A 199 7.71 -59.81 21.65
N SER A 200 8.51 -58.96 22.30
CA SER A 200 9.86 -59.34 22.78
C SER A 200 9.79 -60.24 24.02
N GLY A 201 8.83 -60.00 24.92
CA GLY A 201 8.57 -60.82 26.10
C GLY A 201 8.01 -62.20 25.75
N SER A 202 7.25 -62.32 24.65
CA SER A 202 6.77 -63.62 24.17
C SER A 202 7.84 -64.47 23.45
N ALA A 203 9.02 -63.89 23.13
CA ALA A 203 10.12 -64.60 22.46
C ALA A 203 11.17 -65.18 23.44
N ALA A 204 11.04 -64.95 24.75
CA ALA A 204 11.97 -65.47 25.74
C ALA A 204 11.41 -66.73 26.44
N VAL A 205 12.06 -67.87 26.16
CA VAL A 205 12.06 -69.18 26.89
C VAL A 205 11.12 -70.25 26.27
N PRO A 206 11.66 -71.42 25.83
CA PRO A 206 12.39 -72.34 26.70
C PRO A 206 13.88 -72.50 26.38
N ARG A 207 14.72 -72.22 27.39
CA ARG A 207 16.02 -72.87 27.53
C ARG A 207 15.77 -74.37 27.66
N LYS A 208 16.13 -75.11 26.61
CA LYS A 208 16.11 -76.57 26.57
C LYS A 208 17.18 -77.07 27.56
N GLY A 209 16.74 -77.61 28.69
CA GLY A 209 17.56 -78.45 29.53
C GLY A 209 17.67 -79.83 28.91
N GLN A 210 18.87 -80.21 28.51
CA GLN A 210 19.42 -81.57 28.42
C GLN A 210 20.94 -81.47 28.45
#